data_AF-A0AB35R6C0-F1
#
_entry.id   AF-A0AB35R6C0-F1
#
_cell.length_a   1.000
_cell.length_b   1.000
_cell.length_c   1.000
_cell.angle_alpha   90.00
_cell.angle_beta   90.00
_cell.angle_gamma   90.00
#
_symmetry.space_group_name_H-M   'P 1'
#
loop_
_entity.id
_entity.type
_entity.pdbx_description
1 polymer ?
#
loop_
_entity_poly.entity_id
_entity_poly.type
_entity_poly.pdbx_seq_one_letter_code
_entity_poly.pdbx_strand_id
1 'polypeptide(L)'
;MKSLFYKTLLDDFSRCMNMAPLVFDDKGACNIIIDKTFAVTLRCDGIHQRLLLIGLLEPSKDIPLQLLLTGALNPLVNAGPGIGWDEHSELYYAYQSIPQEALIYSIFRPCNALEALIYLGATAGF
;
A
#
# COMPACT_ATOMS: atom_id res chain seq x y z
N MET A 1 -23.60 3.20 -0.71
CA MET A 1 -22.94 4.34 -1.40
C MET A 1 -21.43 4.40 -1.16
N LYS A 2 -20.91 4.35 0.07
CA LYS A 2 -19.46 4.47 0.34
C LYS A 2 -18.59 3.35 -0.26
N SER A 3 -19.07 2.10 -0.35
CA SER A 3 -18.34 1.02 -1.02
C SER A 3 -18.22 1.21 -2.54
N LEU A 4 -19.14 1.98 -3.14
CA LEU A 4 -19.16 2.20 -4.58
C LEU A 4 -17.98 3.09 -5.02
N PHE A 5 -17.57 4.05 -4.19
CA PHE A 5 -16.45 4.94 -4.48
C PHE A 5 -15.15 4.15 -4.69
N TYR A 6 -14.79 3.29 -3.73
CA TYR A 6 -13.57 2.49 -3.82
C TYR A 6 -13.63 1.50 -4.99
N LYS A 7 -14.81 0.94 -5.27
CA LYS A 7 -15.01 0.08 -6.44
C LYS A 7 -14.76 0.85 -7.75
N THR A 8 -15.38 2.02 -7.94
CA THR A 8 -15.17 2.84 -9.14
C THR A 8 -13.69 3.21 -9.31
N LEU A 9 -13.04 3.60 -8.21
CA LEU A 9 -11.61 3.89 -8.19
C LEU A 9 -10.77 2.70 -8.65
N LEU A 10 -11.08 1.49 -8.18
CA LEU A 10 -10.36 0.27 -8.54
C LEU A 10 -10.65 -0.18 -9.98
N ASP A 11 -11.89 -0.01 -10.45
CA ASP A 11 -12.27 -0.24 -11.85
C ASP A 11 -11.48 0.69 -12.79
N ASP A 12 -11.39 1.97 -12.44
CA ASP A 12 -10.63 2.96 -13.21
C ASP A 12 -9.13 2.67 -13.17
N PHE A 13 -8.58 2.26 -12.01
CA PHE A 13 -7.18 1.80 -11.90
C PHE A 13 -6.89 0.64 -12.84
N SER A 14 -7.77 -0.36 -12.85
CA SER A 14 -7.63 -1.53 -13.70
C SER A 14 -7.65 -1.17 -15.19
N ARG A 15 -8.51 -0.22 -15.59
CA ARG A 15 -8.57 0.31 -16.96
C ARG A 15 -7.30 1.07 -17.33
N CYS A 16 -6.82 1.96 -16.46
CA CYS A 16 -5.60 2.74 -16.70
C CYS A 16 -4.36 1.84 -16.86
N MET A 17 -4.30 0.75 -16.10
CA MET A 17 -3.22 -0.23 -16.17
C MET A 17 -3.40 -1.26 -17.30
N ASN A 18 -4.48 -1.17 -18.09
CA ASN A 18 -4.84 -2.12 -19.14
C ASN A 18 -4.87 -3.59 -18.66
N MET A 19 -5.47 -3.82 -17.50
CA MET A 19 -5.57 -5.14 -16.87
C MET A 19 -7.03 -5.55 -16.63
N ALA A 20 -7.24 -6.83 -16.32
CA ALA A 20 -8.55 -7.33 -15.90
C ALA A 20 -9.04 -6.56 -14.65
N PRO A 21 -10.36 -6.29 -14.53
CA PRO A 21 -10.90 -5.57 -13.39
C PRO A 21 -10.54 -6.22 -12.06
N LEU A 22 -9.84 -5.48 -11.22
CA LEU A 22 -9.59 -5.86 -9.84
C LEU A 22 -10.86 -5.68 -9.01
N VAL A 23 -11.02 -6.56 -8.02
CA VAL A 23 -12.18 -6.56 -7.13
C VAL A 23 -11.75 -6.63 -5.68
N PHE A 24 -12.49 -5.92 -4.82
CA PHE A 24 -12.41 -6.13 -3.38
C PHE A 24 -13.23 -7.37 -2.99
N ASP A 25 -12.68 -8.16 -2.07
CA ASP A 25 -13.38 -9.27 -1.44
C ASP A 25 -14.44 -8.79 -0.42
N ASP A 26 -15.13 -9.75 0.22
CA ASP A 26 -16.16 -9.46 1.22
C ASP A 26 -15.61 -8.76 2.48
N LYS A 27 -14.28 -8.74 2.66
CA LYS A 27 -13.58 -8.04 3.75
C LYS A 27 -13.07 -6.67 3.33
N GLY A 28 -13.31 -6.26 2.08
CA GLY A 28 -12.86 -4.99 1.52
C GLY A 28 -11.37 -4.99 1.17
N ALA A 29 -10.75 -6.16 0.93
CA ALA A 29 -9.36 -6.30 0.53
C ALA A 29 -9.23 -6.72 -0.95
N CYS A 30 -8.24 -6.17 -1.63
CA CYS A 30 -7.85 -6.55 -2.99
C CYS A 30 -6.35 -6.83 -2.99
N ASN A 31 -6.00 -8.11 -3.19
CA ASN A 31 -4.61 -8.57 -3.17
C ASN A 31 -4.05 -8.58 -4.59
N ILE A 32 -2.87 -7.99 -4.78
CA ILE A 32 -2.21 -7.83 -6.07
C ILE A 32 -0.75 -8.24 -5.90
N ILE A 33 -0.21 -8.91 -6.91
CA ILE A 33 1.24 -9.17 -7.02
C ILE A 33 1.77 -8.30 -8.15
N ILE A 34 2.68 -7.39 -7.82
CA ILE A 34 3.31 -6.47 -8.78
C ILE A 34 4.65 -7.06 -9.20
N ASP A 35 4.90 -7.09 -10.51
CA ASP A 35 6.13 -7.64 -11.13
C ASP A 35 6.51 -9.05 -10.64
N LYS A 36 5.49 -9.86 -10.30
CA LYS A 36 5.65 -11.22 -9.74
C LYS A 36 6.44 -11.29 -8.43
N THR A 37 6.70 -10.15 -7.80
CA THR A 37 7.64 -10.01 -6.68
C THR A 37 6.97 -9.38 -5.47
N PHE A 38 6.27 -8.26 -5.66
CA PHE A 38 5.77 -7.46 -4.55
C PHE A 38 4.31 -7.79 -4.25
N ALA A 39 4.05 -8.42 -3.10
CA ALA A 39 2.70 -8.65 -2.62
C ALA A 39 2.15 -7.37 -1.97
N VAL A 40 1.09 -6.82 -2.57
CA VAL A 40 0.42 -5.59 -2.11
C VAL A 40 -1.07 -5.85 -1.90
N THR A 41 -1.60 -5.38 -0.79
CA THR A 41 -3.03 -5.38 -0.48
C THR A 41 -3.55 -3.95 -0.50
N LEU A 42 -4.58 -3.70 -1.30
CA LEU A 42 -5.44 -2.52 -1.19
C LEU A 42 -6.58 -2.87 -0.22
N ARG A 43 -6.76 -2.10 0.85
CA ARG A 43 -7.81 -2.34 1.84
C ARG A 43 -8.67 -1.11 2.07
N CYS A 44 -9.97 -1.27 1.86
CA CYS A 44 -10.95 -0.24 2.16
C CYS A 44 -11.19 -0.14 3.67
N ASP A 45 -11.03 1.06 4.22
CA ASP A 45 -11.44 1.38 5.58
C ASP A 45 -12.56 2.43 5.52
N GLY A 46 -13.80 1.94 5.42
CA GLY A 46 -14.97 2.80 5.28
C GLY A 46 -15.34 3.58 6.54
N ILE A 47 -14.85 3.15 7.72
CA ILE A 47 -15.08 3.82 9.00
C ILE A 47 -14.25 5.09 9.05
N HIS A 48 -12.96 4.99 8.72
CA HIS A 48 -12.03 6.12 8.74
C HIS A 48 -11.89 6.85 7.39
N GLN A 49 -12.72 6.46 6.40
CA GLN A 49 -12.75 7.06 5.06
C GLN A 49 -11.37 7.11 4.40
N ARG A 50 -10.70 5.97 4.30
CA ARG A 50 -9.37 5.85 3.71
C ARG A 50 -9.20 4.56 2.93
N LEU A 51 -8.26 4.57 2.00
CA LEU A 51 -7.69 3.36 1.40
C LEU A 51 -6.32 3.12 2.01
N LEU A 52 -6.10 1.89 2.47
CA LEU A 52 -4.80 1.44 2.93
C LEU A 52 -4.10 0.69 1.80
N LEU A 53 -2.85 1.03 1.54
CA LEU A 53 -1.94 0.23 0.74
C LEU A 53 -1.02 -0.48 1.73
N ILE A 54 -0.92 -1.81 1.64
CA ILE A 54 -0.15 -2.62 2.57
C ILE A 54 0.75 -3.54 1.74
N GLY A 55 2.06 -3.37 1.82
CA GLY A 55 3.04 -4.22 1.15
C GLY A 55 3.72 -5.14 2.13
N LEU A 56 3.88 -6.41 1.76
CA LEU A 56 4.77 -7.32 2.49
C LEU A 56 6.22 -6.88 2.27
N LEU A 57 7.00 -6.81 3.35
CA LEU A 57 8.44 -6.58 3.32
C LEU A 57 9.19 -7.82 3.78
N GLU A 58 10.23 -8.17 3.04
CA GLU A 58 11.18 -9.21 3.40
C GLU A 58 12.58 -8.59 3.57
N PRO A 59 12.80 -7.80 4.63
CA PRO A 59 14.10 -7.21 4.86
C PRO A 59 15.13 -8.31 5.15
N SER A 60 16.39 -8.08 4.78
CA SER A 60 17.48 -8.98 5.17
C SER A 60 17.56 -9.09 6.69
N LYS A 61 17.89 -10.31 7.15
CA LYS A 61 18.08 -10.60 8.59
C LYS A 61 19.15 -9.75 9.23
N ASP A 62 20.08 -9.23 8.43
CA ASP A 62 21.20 -8.42 8.89
C ASP A 62 20.89 -6.92 8.89
N ILE A 63 19.65 -6.51 8.51
CA ILE A 63 19.29 -5.10 8.50
C ILE A 63 19.35 -4.53 9.94
N PRO A 64 20.06 -3.42 10.16
CA PRO A 64 20.04 -2.77 11.47
C PRO A 64 18.62 -2.30 11.81
N LEU A 65 18.14 -2.65 13.01
CA LEU A 65 16.83 -2.24 13.50
C LEU A 65 16.64 -0.71 13.45
N GLN A 66 17.71 0.06 13.65
CA GLN A 66 17.68 1.51 13.56
C GLN A 66 17.26 2.01 12.17
N LEU A 67 17.59 1.29 11.09
CA LEU A 67 17.13 1.65 9.74
C LEU A 67 15.63 1.42 9.61
N LEU A 68 15.11 0.31 10.13
CA LEU A 68 13.66 0.03 10.14
C LEU A 68 12.91 1.08 10.97
N LEU A 69 13.44 1.44 12.15
CA LEU A 69 12.88 2.50 13.00
C LEU A 69 12.95 3.88 12.33
N THR A 70 13.99 4.15 11.55
CA THR A 70 14.09 5.37 10.74
C THR A 70 13.01 5.38 9.66
N GLY A 71 12.83 4.25 8.95
CA GLY A 71 11.78 4.08 7.95
C GLY A 71 10.37 4.22 8.53
N ALA A 72 10.15 3.81 9.79
CA ALA A 72 8.88 4.01 10.49
C ALA A 72 8.49 5.50 10.67
N LEU A 73 9.45 6.42 10.60
CA LEU A 73 9.20 7.87 10.69
C LEU A 73 8.88 8.54 9.35
N ASN A 74 9.00 7.83 8.21
CA ASN A 74 8.70 8.37 6.89
C ASN A 74 7.31 9.06 6.80
N PRO A 75 6.20 8.50 7.35
CA PRO A 75 4.91 9.16 7.30
C PRO A 75 4.90 10.55 7.94
N LEU A 76 5.70 10.74 8.99
CA LEU A 76 5.83 12.03 9.68
C LEU A 76 6.75 12.99 8.90
N VAL A 77 7.86 12.49 8.36
CA VAL A 77 8.91 13.31 7.77
C VAL A 77 8.54 13.80 6.37
N ASN A 78 7.94 12.96 5.54
CA ASN A 78 7.72 13.25 4.12
C ASN A 78 6.37 12.76 3.58
N ALA A 79 5.44 12.35 4.45
CA ALA A 79 4.17 11.74 4.07
C ALA A 79 4.32 10.47 3.20
N GLY A 80 5.50 9.84 3.21
CA GLY A 80 5.77 8.58 2.53
C GLY A 80 5.25 7.37 3.30
N PRO A 81 5.46 6.15 2.77
CA PRO A 81 5.00 4.94 3.42
C PRO A 81 5.78 4.67 4.71
N GLY A 82 5.07 4.19 5.73
CA GLY A 82 5.66 3.74 6.99
C GLY A 82 6.05 2.27 6.94
N ILE A 83 6.82 1.84 7.93
CA ILE A 83 7.21 0.44 8.15
C ILE A 83 6.77 0.03 9.55
N GLY A 84 6.25 -1.18 9.69
CA GLY A 84 5.93 -1.80 10.97
C GLY A 84 6.21 -3.29 10.97
N TRP A 85 6.40 -3.85 12.15
CA TRP A 85 6.43 -5.30 12.38
C TRP A 85 5.09 -5.73 12.96
N ASP A 86 4.52 -6.81 12.43
CA ASP A 86 3.28 -7.40 12.92
C ASP A 86 3.59 -8.64 13.75
N GLU A 87 3.18 -8.62 15.02
CA GLU A 87 3.45 -9.72 15.96
C GLU A 87 2.72 -11.01 15.58
N HIS A 88 1.56 -10.93 14.92
CA HIS A 88 0.78 -12.11 14.59
C HIS A 88 1.39 -12.95 13.47
N SER A 89 1.88 -12.29 12.42
CA SER A 89 2.52 -12.95 11.28
C SER A 89 4.04 -13.04 11.41
N GLU A 90 4.64 -12.32 12.34
CA GLU A 90 6.10 -12.11 12.49
C GLU A 90 6.76 -11.46 11.25
N LEU A 91 5.98 -10.78 10.41
CA LEU A 91 6.44 -10.16 9.16
C LEU A 91 6.51 -8.64 9.27
N TYR A 92 7.32 -8.04 8.40
CA TYR A 92 7.37 -6.60 8.23
C TYR A 92 6.40 -6.16 7.13
N TYR A 93 5.77 -5.01 7.35
CA TYR A 93 4.84 -4.41 6.40
C TYR A 93 5.22 -2.96 6.13
N ALA A 94 5.24 -2.59 4.85
CA ALA A 94 5.13 -1.22 4.42
C ALA A 94 3.65 -0.84 4.38
N TYR A 95 3.30 0.38 4.78
CA TYR A 95 1.93 0.85 4.68
C TYR A 95 1.84 2.29 4.25
N GLN A 96 0.76 2.62 3.54
CA GLN A 96 0.36 3.98 3.28
C GLN A 96 -1.15 4.15 3.47
N SER A 97 -1.53 5.24 4.13
CA SER A 97 -2.93 5.58 4.40
C SER A 97 -3.34 6.78 3.56
N ILE A 98 -4.25 6.60 2.62
CA ILE A 98 -4.71 7.67 1.74
C ILE A 98 -6.16 8.02 2.08
N PRO A 99 -6.43 9.23 2.59
CA PRO A 99 -7.80 9.71 2.84
C PRO A 99 -8.63 9.70 1.55
N GLN A 100 -9.93 9.43 1.68
CA GLN A 100 -10.83 9.31 0.55
C GLN A 100 -10.83 10.55 -0.35
N GLU A 101 -10.68 11.73 0.25
CA GLU A 101 -10.65 13.03 -0.42
C GLU A 101 -9.39 13.19 -1.29
N ALA A 102 -8.28 12.56 -0.88
CA ALA A 102 -7.03 12.58 -1.63
C ALA A 102 -7.00 11.56 -2.77
N LEU A 103 -7.85 10.52 -2.74
CA LEU A 103 -7.87 9.44 -3.75
C LEU A 103 -8.24 9.91 -5.14
N ILE A 104 -9.05 10.96 -5.25
CA ILE A 104 -9.44 11.59 -6.51
C ILE A 104 -8.21 12.14 -7.26
N TYR A 105 -7.15 12.50 -6.53
CA TYR A 105 -5.97 13.18 -7.07
C TYR A 105 -4.71 12.31 -7.14
N SER A 106 -4.65 11.17 -6.43
CA SER A 106 -3.39 10.56 -6.00
C SER A 106 -3.03 9.19 -6.59
N ILE A 107 -3.99 8.30 -6.90
CA ILE A 107 -3.63 6.94 -7.34
C ILE A 107 -3.18 6.90 -8.81
N PHE A 108 -3.69 7.78 -9.66
CA PHE A 108 -3.46 7.74 -11.11
C PHE A 108 -2.27 8.55 -11.61
N ARG A 109 -1.46 9.15 -10.72
CA ARG A 109 -0.30 9.94 -11.15
C ARG A 109 0.99 9.10 -11.14
N PRO A 110 1.93 9.32 -12.06
CA PRO A 110 3.31 8.86 -11.89
C PRO A 110 3.90 9.50 -10.62
N CYS A 111 4.73 8.76 -9.86
CA CYS A 111 5.11 9.03 -8.46
C CYS A 111 3.96 8.90 -7.44
N ASN A 112 3.09 7.90 -7.61
CA ASN A 112 1.99 7.64 -6.67
C ASN A 112 2.43 6.89 -5.41
N ALA A 113 1.54 6.87 -4.41
CA ALA A 113 1.71 6.13 -3.16
C ALA A 113 2.05 4.64 -3.34
N LEU A 114 1.59 4.02 -4.45
CA LEU A 114 1.88 2.63 -4.75
C LEU A 114 3.34 2.45 -5.18
N GLU A 115 3.82 3.30 -6.08
CA GLU A 115 5.21 3.33 -6.51
C GLU A 115 6.15 3.60 -5.33
N ALA A 116 5.84 4.58 -4.47
CA ALA A 116 6.62 4.86 -3.26
C ALA A 116 6.68 3.65 -2.31
N LEU A 117 5.58 2.91 -2.17
CA LEU A 117 5.50 1.71 -1.35
C LEU A 117 6.30 0.55 -1.95
N ILE A 118 6.28 0.39 -3.28
CA ILE A 118 7.13 -0.59 -3.98
C ILE A 118 8.61 -0.23 -3.82
N TYR A 119 8.99 1.03 -3.98
CA TYR A 119 10.37 1.47 -3.77
C TYR A 119 10.84 1.22 -2.34
N LEU A 120 9.99 1.48 -1.34
CA LEU A 120 10.31 1.14 0.05
C LEU A 120 10.52 -0.37 0.23
N GLY A 121 9.71 -1.19 -0.44
CA GLY A 121 9.91 -2.64 -0.49
C GLY A 121 11.24 -3.06 -1.14
N ALA A 122 11.52 -2.53 -2.32
CA ALA A 122 12.75 -2.81 -3.05
C ALA A 122 14.02 -2.33 -2.31
N THR A 123 13.93 -1.23 -1.56
CA THR A 123 15.05 -0.69 -0.78
C THR A 123 15.15 -1.26 0.63
N ALA A 124 14.10 -1.90 1.16
CA ALA A 124 14.19 -2.68 2.40
C ALA A 124 14.85 -4.05 2.17
N GLY A 125 14.81 -4.57 0.94
CA GLY A 125 15.41 -5.84 0.52
C GLY A 125 16.87 -5.77 0.06
N PHE A 126 17.74 -5.03 0.77
CA PHE A 126 19.19 -5.19 0.63
C PHE A 126 19.68 -6.52 1.20
#